data_AF-A0A177NYJ5-F1
#
_entry.id   AF-A0A177NYJ5-F1
#
_cell.length_a   1.000
_cell.length_b   1.000
_cell.length_c   1.000
_cell.angle_alpha   90.00
_cell.angle_beta   90.00
_cell.angle_gamma   90.00
#
_symmetry.space_group_name_H-M   'P 1'
#
loop_
_entity.id
_entity.type
_entity.pdbx_description
1 polymer ?
#
loop_
_entity_poly.entity_id
_entity_poly.type
_entity_poly.pdbx_seq_one_letter_code
_entity_poly.pdbx_strand_id
1 'polypeptide(L)' 'MGEIDKLRWRCRRGTLELDLLLTRYLDIAYSSAPLERRQAFWRLLACEDSLLLRLFTSDTQAEDPELRAIIAEIRALPN' A
#
# COMPACT_ATOMS: atom_id res chain seq x y z
N MET A 1 2.47 -20.25 7.79
CA MET A 1 1.67 -19.16 7.17
C MET A 1 2.60 -17.98 6.91
N GLY A 2 2.84 -17.69 5.63
CA GLY A 2 3.78 -16.64 5.21
C GLY A 2 3.24 -15.23 5.51
N GLU A 3 4.13 -14.25 5.65
CA GLU A 3 3.76 -12.84 5.81
C GLU A 3 2.82 -12.33 4.70
N ILE A 4 2.99 -12.85 3.47
CA ILE A 4 2.19 -12.45 2.31
C ILE A 4 0.70 -12.77 2.48
N ASP A 5 0.34 -13.93 3.06
CA ASP A 5 -1.06 -14.28 3.34
C ASP A 5 -1.71 -13.30 4.33
N LYS A 6 -0.95 -12.87 5.35
CA LYS A 6 -1.42 -11.88 6.34
C LYS A 6 -1.61 -10.50 5.71
N LEU A 7 -0.70 -10.12 4.80
CA LEU A 7 -0.80 -8.86 4.07
C LEU A 7 -1.97 -8.88 3.09
N ARG A 8 -2.17 -9.97 2.36
CA ARG A 8 -3.29 -10.16 1.45
C ARG A 8 -4.62 -10.07 2.17
N TRP A 9 -4.71 -10.63 3.38
CA TRP A 9 -5.92 -10.49 4.20
C TRP A 9 -6.14 -9.05 4.69
N ARG A 10 -5.08 -8.31 5.02
CA ARG A 10 -5.14 -6.87 5.37
C ARG A 10 -5.50 -5.95 4.21
N CYS A 11 -5.30 -6.39 2.96
CA CYS A 11 -5.70 -5.64 1.78
C CYS A 11 -7.23 -5.67 1.57
N ARG A 12 -7.90 -6.73 2.06
CA ARG A 12 -9.37 -6.89 1.98
C ARG A 12 -10.08 -5.85 2.83
N ARG A 13 -10.34 -4.70 2.20
CA ARG A 13 -10.99 -3.53 2.78
C ARG A 13 -12.34 -3.28 2.12
N GLY A 14 -13.14 -2.38 2.69
CA GLY A 14 -14.51 -2.10 2.22
C GLY A 14 -14.60 -1.50 0.81
N THR A 15 -13.47 -1.04 0.25
CA THR A 15 -13.40 -0.42 -1.08
C THR A 15 -12.61 -1.32 -2.03
N LEU A 16 -13.26 -1.78 -3.11
CA LEU A 16 -12.65 -2.66 -4.10
C LEU A 16 -11.44 -2.04 -4.80
N GLU A 17 -11.47 -0.73 -5.02
CA GLU A 17 -10.38 0.00 -5.66
C GLU A 17 -9.09 -0.03 -4.83
N LEU A 18 -9.19 0.17 -3.51
CA LEU A 18 -8.05 0.05 -2.59
C LEU A 18 -7.56 -1.39 -2.50
N ASP A 19 -8.47 -2.37 -2.40
CA ASP A 19 -8.10 -3.79 -2.36
C ASP A 19 -7.30 -4.20 -3.60
N LEU A 20 -7.74 -3.76 -4.79
CA LEU A 20 -7.06 -4.04 -6.05
C LEU A 20 -5.67 -3.39 -6.10
N LEU A 21 -5.57 -2.11 -5.74
CA LEU A 21 -4.29 -1.37 -5.73
C LEU A 21 -3.26 -2.00 -4.77
N LEU A 22 -3.69 -2.31 -3.54
CA LEU A 22 -2.82 -2.88 -2.51
C LEU A 22 -2.41 -4.32 -2.86
N THR A 23 -3.36 -5.15 -3.30
CA THR A 23 -3.09 -6.54 -3.70
C THR A 23 -2.16 -6.60 -4.92
N ARG A 24 -2.33 -5.68 -5.87
CA ARG A 24 -1.47 -5.58 -7.04
C ARG A 24 -0.04 -5.20 -6.69
N TYR A 25 0.14 -4.20 -5.81
CA TYR A 25 1.46 -3.84 -5.32
C TYR A 25 2.11 -5.02 -4.57
N LEU A 26 1.33 -5.74 -3.76
CA LEU A 26 1.78 -6.94 -3.06
C LEU A 26 2.26 -8.05 -4.01
N ASP A 27 1.62 -8.22 -5.16
CA ASP A 27 1.97 -9.27 -6.13
C ASP A 27 3.19 -8.89 -6.99
N ILE A 28 3.22 -7.65 -7.50
CA ILE A 28 4.21 -7.19 -8.48
C ILE A 28 5.45 -6.59 -7.81
N ALA A 29 5.25 -5.66 -6.89
CA ALA A 29 6.32 -4.80 -6.39
C ALA A 29 6.90 -5.31 -5.06
N TYR A 30 6.07 -5.81 -4.14
CA TYR A 30 6.50 -6.20 -2.79
C TYR A 30 7.59 -7.29 -2.79
N SER A 31 7.52 -8.26 -3.71
CA SER A 31 8.54 -9.29 -3.86
C SER A 31 9.90 -8.72 -4.27
N SER A 32 9.92 -7.67 -5.11
CA SER A 32 11.15 -7.00 -5.55
C SER A 32 11.53 -5.78 -4.69
N ALA A 33 10.66 -5.36 -3.77
CA ALA A 33 10.85 -4.17 -2.95
C ALA A 33 11.89 -4.41 -1.84
N PRO A 34 12.74 -3.41 -1.52
CA PRO A 34 13.66 -3.48 -0.40
C PRO A 34 12.91 -3.51 0.95
N LEU A 35 13.61 -3.91 2.01
CA LEU A 35 13.04 -4.08 3.35
C LEU A 35 12.33 -2.81 3.86
N GLU A 36 12.92 -1.65 3.60
CA GLU A 36 12.39 -0.34 4.00
C GLU A 36 11.00 -0.08 3.37
N ARG A 37 10.88 -0.31 2.05
CA ARG A 37 9.59 -0.27 1.35
C ARG A 37 8.59 -1.28 1.87
N ARG A 38 9.02 -2.51 2.18
CA ARG A 38 8.13 -3.53 2.77
C ARG A 38 7.63 -3.10 4.15
N GLN A 39 8.47 -2.45 4.97
CA GLN A 39 8.06 -1.90 6.26
C GLN A 39 7.10 -0.72 6.07
N ALA A 40 7.37 0.17 5.13
CA ALA A 40 6.47 1.27 4.78
C ALA A 40 5.10 0.75 4.34
N PHE A 41 5.06 -0.33 3.53
CA PHE A 41 3.81 -1.00 3.15
C PHE A 41 3.06 -1.56 4.35
N TRP A 42 3.78 -2.18 5.28
CA TRP A 42 3.21 -2.68 6.53
C TRP A 42 2.60 -1.55 7.38
N ARG A 43 3.27 -0.41 7.49
CA ARG A 43 2.78 0.78 8.20
C ARG A 43 1.56 1.37 7.49
N LEU A 44 1.57 1.39 6.16
CA LEU A 44 0.45 1.81 5.33
C LEU A 44 -0.78 0.92 5.58
N LEU A 45 -0.61 -0.41 5.60
CA LEU A 45 -1.70 -1.35 5.90
C LEU A 45 -2.18 -1.32 7.36
N ALA A 46 -1.39 -0.74 8.28
CA ALA A 46 -1.81 -0.48 9.65
C ALA A 46 -2.65 0.79 9.79
N CYS A 47 -2.69 1.67 8.77
CA CYS A 47 -3.53 2.85 8.78
C CYS A 47 -5.00 2.55 8.45
N GLU A 48 -5.87 3.46 8.89
CA GLU A 48 -7.31 3.41 8.62
C GLU A 48 -7.63 3.68 7.15
N ASP A 49 -8.70 3.07 6.65
CA ASP A 49 -9.19 3.23 5.27
C ASP A 49 -9.40 4.69 4.88
N SER A 50 -9.95 5.48 5.81
CA SER A 50 -10.19 6.93 5.65
C SER A 50 -8.90 7.70 5.33
N LEU A 51 -7.80 7.33 5.98
CA LEU A 51 -6.49 7.95 5.74
C LEU A 51 -5.92 7.50 4.40
N LEU A 52 -6.02 6.20 4.07
CA LEU A 52 -5.57 5.69 2.78
C LEU A 52 -6.30 6.39 1.62
N LEU A 53 -7.64 6.45 1.67
CA LEU A 53 -8.43 7.17 0.68
C LEU A 53 -7.97 8.62 0.53
N ARG A 54 -7.68 9.30 1.64
CA ARG A 54 -7.19 10.68 1.62
C ARG A 54 -5.80 10.79 0.98
N LEU A 55 -4.89 9.88 1.28
CA LEU A 55 -3.54 9.82 0.72
C LEU A 55 -3.53 9.50 -0.79
N PHE A 56 -4.48 8.69 -1.25
CA PHE A 56 -4.63 8.36 -2.67
C PHE A 56 -5.38 9.47 -3.45
N THR A 57 -6.34 10.15 -2.81
CA THR A 57 -7.21 11.15 -3.47
C THR A 57 -6.62 12.57 -3.39
N SER A 58 -5.98 12.92 -2.29
CA SER A 58 -5.39 14.25 -2.07
C SER A 58 -3.90 14.20 -2.35
N ASP A 59 -3.32 15.31 -2.83
CA ASP A 59 -1.85 15.51 -2.85
C ASP A 59 -1.26 15.69 -1.44
N THR A 60 -1.91 15.11 -0.42
CA THR A 60 -1.41 15.10 0.95
C THR A 60 -0.21 14.18 0.97
N GLN A 61 0.98 14.79 0.92
CA GLN A 61 2.23 14.06 1.06
C GLN A 61 2.29 13.50 2.47
N ALA A 62 2.43 12.18 2.59
CA ALA A 62 2.77 11.58 3.87
C ALA A 62 4.05 12.26 4.39
N GLU A 63 4.05 12.65 5.67
CA GLU A 63 5.23 13.26 6.32
C GLU A 63 6.44 12.32 6.26
N ASP A 64 6.17 11.01 6.22
CA ASP A 64 7.18 9.99 6.09
C ASP A 64 7.54 9.78 4.61
N PRO A 65 8.82 9.96 4.22
CA PRO A 65 9.26 9.88 2.84
C PRO A 65 9.09 8.48 2.24
N GLU A 66 9.13 7.43 3.07
CA GLU A 66 8.92 6.06 2.60
C GLU A 66 7.46 5.79 2.27
N LEU A 67 6.55 6.28 3.11
CA LEU A 67 5.11 6.27 2.83
C LEU A 67 4.81 7.03 1.54
N ARG A 68 5.44 8.19 1.34
CA ARG A 68 5.27 8.96 0.09
C ARG A 68 5.76 8.18 -1.12
N ALA A 69 6.93 7.53 -1.03
CA ALA A 69 7.50 6.75 -2.11
C ALA A 69 6.61 5.55 -2.50
N ILE A 70 6.07 4.83 -1.51
CA ILE A 70 5.21 3.67 -1.80
C ILE A 70 3.86 4.07 -2.38
N ILE A 71 3.24 5.16 -1.90
CA ILE A 71 2.00 5.68 -2.48
C ILE A 71 2.23 6.07 -3.94
N ALA A 72 3.35 6.75 -4.23
CA ALA A 72 3.72 7.12 -5.60
C ALA A 72 3.92 5.88 -6.49
N GLU A 73 4.57 4.82 -6.00
CA GLU A 73 4.70 3.59 -6.77
C GLU A 73 3.38 2.88 -7.03
N ILE A 74 2.52 2.77 -6.01
CA ILE A 74 1.20 2.17 -6.17
C ILE A 74 0.39 2.94 -7.23
N ARG A 75 0.48 4.28 -7.24
CA ARG A 75 -0.18 5.13 -8.25
C ARG A 75 0.46 5.05 -9.63
N ALA A 76 1.77 4.77 -9.72
CA ALA A 76 2.49 4.65 -10.99
C ALA A 76 2.27 3.29 -11.68
N LEU A 77 1.73 2.29 -10.97
CA LEU A 77 1.40 1.00 -11.58
C LEU A 77 0.22 1.17 -12.55
N PRO A 78 0.40 0.87 -13.86
CA PRO A 78 -0.59 1.17 -14.90
C PRO A 78 -1.80 0.24 -14.79
N ASN A 79 -3.03 0.72 -14.57
CA ASN A 79 -4.23 -0.11 -14.34
C ASN A 79 -4.38 -1.28 -15.34
#